data_AF-A0A2V7XWJ5-F1
#
_entry.id   AF-A0A2V7XWJ5-F1
#
_cell.length_a   1.000
_cell.length_b   1.000
_cell.length_c   1.000
_cell.angle_alpha   90.00
_cell.angle_beta   90.00
_cell.angle_gamma   90.00
#
_symmetry.space_group_name_H-M   'P 1'
#
loop_
_entity.id
_entity.type
_entity.pdbx_description
1 polymer ?
#
loop_
_entity_poly.entity_id
_entity_poly.type
_entity_poly.pdbx_seq_one_letter_code
_entity_poly.pdbx_strand_id
1 'polypeptide(L)' 'DFRGLFQLPAAAFIQISMNHTIHHRGQLTMYLRPMGAKVPSIYGESYDATQDRLAREGKLK' A
#
# COMPACT_ATOMS: atom_id res chain seq x y z
N ASP A 1 -18.76 3.53 -19.92
CA ASP A 1 -17.85 3.71 -21.05
C ASP A 1 -16.60 4.45 -20.61
N PHE A 2 -15.41 3.91 -20.87
CA PHE A 2 -14.14 4.61 -20.67
C PHE A 2 -13.64 5.18 -21.99
N ARG A 3 -14.11 6.38 -22.33
CA ARG A 3 -13.75 7.12 -23.56
C ARG A 3 -13.85 6.28 -24.85
N GLY A 4 -14.81 5.36 -24.94
CA GLY A 4 -14.99 4.47 -26.08
C GLY A 4 -14.07 3.24 -26.13
N LEU A 5 -13.06 3.14 -25.25
CA LEU A 5 -12.09 2.03 -25.25
C LEU A 5 -12.61 0.78 -24.52
N PHE A 6 -13.44 1.00 -23.49
CA PHE A 6 -14.01 -0.08 -22.69
C PHE A 6 -15.48 0.18 -22.38
N GLN A 7 -16.33 -0.80 -22.71
CA GLN A 7 -17.76 -0.80 -22.44
C GLN A 7 -18.05 -1.78 -21.29
N LEU A 8 -17.80 -1.34 -20.06
CA LEU A 8 -18.03 -2.13 -18.84
C LEU A 8 -19.01 -1.42 -17.89
N PRO A 9 -19.67 -2.15 -16.97
CA PRO A 9 -20.44 -1.55 -15.87
C PRO A 9 -19.56 -0.65 -15.00
N ALA A 10 -20.13 0.42 -14.41
CA ALA A 10 -19.39 1.35 -13.56
C ALA A 10 -18.65 0.65 -12.40
N ALA A 11 -19.27 -0.36 -11.78
CA ALA A 11 -18.67 -1.16 -10.72
C ALA A 11 -17.37 -1.87 -11.16
N ALA A 12 -17.29 -2.32 -12.41
CA ALA A 12 -16.09 -2.98 -12.93
C ALA A 12 -14.90 -2.01 -13.02
N PHE A 13 -15.14 -0.76 -13.42
CA PHE A 13 -14.08 0.26 -13.46
C PHE A 13 -13.56 0.60 -12.06
N ILE A 14 -14.46 0.69 -11.08
CA ILE A 14 -14.06 0.91 -9.67
C ILE A 14 -13.20 -0.27 -9.19
N GLN A 15 -13.62 -1.50 -9.47
CA GLN A 15 -12.88 -2.70 -9.07
C GLN A 15 -11.48 -2.75 -9.70
N ILE A 16 -11.36 -2.46 -11.00
CA ILE A 16 -10.06 -2.39 -11.69
C ILE A 16 -9.20 -1.29 -11.07
N SER A 17 -9.75 -0.11 -10.84
CA SER A 17 -9.02 1.03 -10.26
C SER A 17 -8.49 0.71 -8.86
N MET A 18 -9.31 0.06 -8.03
CA MET A 18 -8.92 -0.38 -6.69
C MET A 18 -7.83 -1.45 -6.75
N ASN A 19 -8.02 -2.50 -7.55
CA ASN A 19 -7.06 -3.60 -7.67
C ASN A 19 -5.70 -3.10 -8.20
N HIS A 20 -5.72 -2.24 -9.22
CA HIS A 20 -4.52 -1.64 -9.79
C HIS A 20 -3.77 -0.80 -8.75
N THR A 21 -4.48 0.05 -8.00
CA THR A 21 -3.87 0.88 -6.95
C THR A 21 -3.27 0.02 -5.84
N ILE A 22 -3.98 -1.02 -5.39
CA ILE A 22 -3.49 -1.93 -4.35
C ILE A 22 -2.25 -2.70 -4.82
N HIS A 23 -2.28 -3.20 -6.06
CA HIS A 23 -1.17 -3.93 -6.67
C HIS A 23 0.11 -3.09 -6.75
N HIS A 24 0.04 -1.90 -7.34
CA HIS A 24 1.21 -1.04 -7.49
C HIS A 24 1.68 -0.46 -6.15
N ARG A 25 0.78 -0.22 -5.19
CA ARG A 25 1.20 0.14 -3.83
C ARG A 25 2.08 -0.96 -3.22
N GLY A 26 1.69 -2.23 -3.37
CA GLY A 26 2.51 -3.36 -2.92
C GLY A 26 3.89 -3.38 -3.57
N GLN A 27 3.96 -3.22 -4.90
CA GLN A 27 5.22 -3.13 -5.63
C GLN A 27 6.11 -1.98 -5.12
N LEU A 28 5.56 -0.78 -4.96
CA LEU A 28 6.30 0.38 -4.45
C LEU A 28 6.81 0.15 -3.03
N THR A 29 5.99 -0.44 -2.15
CA THR A 29 6.38 -0.70 -0.77
C THR A 29 7.49 -1.75 -0.64
N MET A 30 7.57 -2.69 -1.58
CA MET A 30 8.69 -3.64 -1.65
C MET A 30 10.01 -2.97 -1.94
N TYR A 31 10.03 -1.92 -2.76
CA TYR A 31 11.25 -1.16 -3.06
C TYR A 31 11.75 -0.31 -1.89
N LEU A 32 10.87 0.09 -0.96
CA LEU A 32 11.28 0.91 0.19
C LEU A 32 12.34 0.23 1.06
N ARG A 33 12.18 -1.07 1.34
CA ARG A 33 13.08 -1.83 2.22
C ARG A 33 14.53 -1.92 1.71
N PRO A 34 14.82 -2.36 0.48
CA PRO A 34 16.19 -2.36 -0.04
C PRO A 34 16.76 -0.95 -0.22
N MET A 35 15.91 0.08 -0.33
CA MET A 35 16.34 1.49 -0.40
C MET A 35 16.55 2.13 0.98
N GLY A 36 16.41 1.36 2.07
CA GLY A 36 16.60 1.86 3.44
C GLY A 36 15.49 2.77 3.95
N ALA A 37 14.38 2.89 3.21
CA ALA A 37 13.20 3.64 3.64
C ALA A 37 12.28 2.77 4.52
N LYS A 38 11.57 3.40 5.45
CA LYS A 38 10.58 2.72 6.30
C LYS A 38 9.33 2.35 5.51
N VAL A 39 8.86 1.12 5.67
CA VAL A 39 7.62 0.64 5.05
C VAL A 39 6.43 1.10 5.88
N PRO A 40 5.46 1.83 5.30
CA PRO A 40 4.29 2.30 6.04
C PRO A 40 3.32 1.16 6.38
N SER A 41 2.46 1.39 7.37
CA SER A 41 1.32 0.53 7.67
C SER A 41 0.27 0.60 6.54
N ILE A 42 -0.18 -0.55 6.03
CA ILE A 42 -1.12 -0.62 4.88
C ILE A 42 -2.47 -1.21 5.28
N TYR A 43 -2.47 -2.35 5.98
CA TYR A 43 -3.69 -3.04 6.46
C TYR A 43 -3.60 -3.40 7.95
N GLY A 44 -2.64 -2.82 8.65
CA GLY A 44 -2.22 -3.16 10.01
C GLY A 44 -0.83 -2.57 10.27
N GLU A 45 -0.36 -2.66 11.51
CA GLU A 45 0.96 -2.16 11.89
C GLU A 45 2.05 -2.90 11.08
N SER A 46 2.86 -2.16 10.30
CA SER A 46 4.06 -2.72 9.69
C SER A 46 5.14 -2.93 10.75
N TYR A 47 6.14 -3.77 10.45
CA TYR A 47 7.30 -3.93 11.34
C TYR A 47 7.93 -2.57 11.70
N ASP A 48 8.14 -1.71 10.69
CA ASP A 48 8.79 -0.41 10.89
C ASP A 48 7.91 0.53 11.74
N ALA A 49 6.59 0.47 11.57
CA ALA A 49 5.66 1.20 12.44
C ALA A 49 5.65 0.67 13.88
N THR A 50 5.74 -0.65 14.08
CA THR A 50 5.88 -1.27 15.40
C THR A 50 7.18 -0.84 16.07
N GLN A 51 8.31 -0.85 15.36
CA GLN A 51 9.59 -0.41 15.93
C GLN A 51 9.52 1.07 16.33
N ASP A 52 8.94 1.92 15.49
CA ASP A 52 8.77 3.34 15.79
C ASP A 52 7.89 3.58 17.02
N ARG A 53 6.82 2.80 17.19
CA ARG A 53 5.98 2.85 18.38
C ARG A 53 6.73 2.38 19.62
N LEU A 54 7.41 1.23 19.56
CA LEU A 54 8.18 0.70 20.70
C LEU A 54 9.29 1.65 21.13
N ALA A 55 9.97 2.31 20.17
CA ALA A 55 10.94 3.35 20.45
C ALA A 55 10.33 4.53 21.21
N ARG A 56 9.16 5.04 20.76
CA ARG A 56 8.44 6.11 21.46
C ARG A 56 7.97 5.71 22.86
N GLU A 57 7.66 4.44 23.07
CA GLU A 57 7.23 3.90 24.37
C GLU A 57 8.39 3.53 25.30
N GLY A 58 9.66 3.67 24.86
CA GLY A 58 10.83 3.23 25.63
C GLY A 58 10.90 1.71 25.82
N LYS A 59 10.23 0.94 24.96
CA LYS A 59 10.15 -0.54 24.99
C LYS A 59 10.93 -1.19 23.86
N LEU A 60 11.70 -0.42 23.10
CA LEU A 60 12.59 -0.95 22.07
C LEU A 60 13.67 -1.78 22.76
N LYS A 61 13.79 -3.05 22.36
CA LYS A 61 14.81 -3.97 22.87
C LYS A 61 16.15 -3.72 22.18
#